data_AF-A0A2E3C803-F1
#
_entry.id   AF-A0A2E3C803-F1
#
_cell.length_a   1.000
_cell.length_b   1.000
_cell.length_c   1.000
_cell.angle_alpha   90.00
_cell.angle_beta   90.00
_cell.angle_gamma   90.00
#
_symmetry.space_group_name_H-M   'P 1'
#
loop_
_entity.id
_entity.type
_entity.pdbx_description
1 polymer ?
#
loop_
_entity_poly.entity_id
_entity_poly.type
_entity_poly.pdbx_seq_one_letter_code
_entity_poly.pdbx_strand_id
1 'polypeptide(L)' 'MKFEEPQTIEEDLELISKAIEMGIDPFPPKKEKRKWGRIALASFMVILVVSWTSQFLMRFLE' A
#
# COMPACT_ATOMS: atom_id res chain seq x y z
N MET A 1 13.66 -6.81 11.57
CA MET A 1 13.24 -6.66 12.98
C MET A 1 11.79 -7.10 13.04
N LYS A 2 11.48 -8.14 13.83
CA LYS A 2 10.11 -8.63 13.99
C LYS A 2 9.47 -7.76 15.08
N PHE A 3 8.36 -7.10 14.77
CA PHE A 3 7.57 -6.41 15.78
C PHE A 3 6.75 -7.47 16.51
N GLU A 4 6.92 -7.57 17.83
CA GLU A 4 6.07 -8.43 18.65
C GLU A 4 4.90 -7.58 19.13
N GLU A 5 3.69 -8.06 18.86
CA GLU A 5 2.48 -7.40 19.36
C GLU A 5 2.34 -7.66 20.86
N PRO A 6 2.02 -6.64 21.67
CA PRO A 6 1.80 -6.81 23.10
C PRO A 6 0.65 -7.79 23.34
N GLN A 7 0.81 -8.69 24.31
CA GLN A 7 -0.20 -9.72 24.60
C GLN A 7 -1.12 -9.30 25.75
N THR A 8 -0.68 -8.35 26.58
CA THR A 8 -1.45 -7.81 27.70
C THR A 8 -1.65 -6.31 27.59
N ILE A 9 -2.60 -5.79 28.36
CA ILE A 9 -2.91 -4.35 28.38
C ILE A 9 -1.77 -3.58 29.04
N GLU A 10 -1.12 -4.15 30.05
CA GLU A 10 0.00 -3.54 30.76
C GLU A 10 1.20 -3.35 29.82
N GLU A 11 1.49 -4.32 28.96
CA GLU A 11 2.54 -4.24 27.95
C GLU A 11 2.25 -3.17 26.90
N ASP A 12 0.99 -3.07 26.42
CA ASP A 12 0.59 -2.06 25.45
C ASP A 12 0.66 -0.64 26.06
N LEU A 13 0.26 -0.47 27.31
CA LEU A 13 0.36 0.79 28.04
C LEU A 13 1.81 1.23 28.25
N GLU A 14 2.73 0.30 28.56
CA GLU A 14 4.17 0.59 28.63
C GLU A 14 4.75 1.01 27.27
N LEU A 15 4.25 0.46 26.17
CA LEU A 15 4.68 0.84 24.83
C LEU A 15 4.19 2.25 24.48
N ILE A 16 2.94 2.56 24.80
CA ILE A 16 2.33 3.88 24.57
C ILE A 16 3.04 4.95 25.41
N SER A 17 3.35 4.68 26.69
CA SER A 17 4.06 5.64 27.54
C SER A 17 5.46 5.95 27.00
N LYS A 18 6.22 4.92 26.61
CA LYS A 18 7.52 5.07 25.94
C LYS A 18 7.41 5.87 24.65
N ALA A 19 6.38 5.64 23.85
CA ALA A 19 6.14 6.42 22.62
C ALA A 19 5.95 7.91 22.92
N ILE A 20 5.14 8.23 23.94
CA ILE A 20 4.91 9.62 24.39
C ILE A 20 6.20 10.26 24.91
N GLU A 21 6.99 9.55 25.71
CA GLU A 21 8.29 10.03 26.21
C GLU A 21 9.29 10.32 25.07
N MET A 22 9.23 9.52 24.00
CA MET A 22 10.02 9.73 22.77
C MET A 22 9.45 10.83 21.85
N GLY A 23 8.32 11.45 22.22
CA GLY A 23 7.64 12.45 21.38
C GLY A 23 6.99 11.88 20.12
N ILE A 24 6.76 10.56 20.07
CA ILE A 24 6.07 9.88 18.97
C ILE A 24 4.57 9.85 19.29
N ASP A 25 3.74 10.20 18.31
CA ASP A 25 2.28 10.08 18.43
C ASP A 25 1.87 8.60 18.49
N PRO A 26 1.31 8.11 19.61
CA PRO A 26 0.86 6.72 19.74
C PRO A 26 -0.40 6.43 18.91
N PHE A 27 -1.12 7.46 18.45
CA PHE A 27 -2.35 7.32 17.67
C PHE A 27 -2.25 8.06 16.33
N PRO A 28 -1.31 7.63 15.46
CA PRO A 28 -1.06 8.32 14.21
C PRO A 28 -2.33 8.38 13.36
N PRO A 29 -2.57 9.49 12.65
CA PRO A 29 -3.72 9.61 11.77
C PRO A 29 -3.68 8.53 10.68
N LYS A 30 -4.86 8.11 10.22
CA LYS A 30 -4.98 7.13 9.14
C LYS A 30 -4.24 7.64 7.90
N LYS A 31 -3.28 6.85 7.41
CA LYS A 31 -2.53 7.18 6.19
C LYS A 31 -3.50 7.40 5.03
N GLU A 32 -3.33 8.49 4.30
CA GLU A 32 -4.11 8.73 3.09
C GLU A 32 -3.89 7.60 2.08
N LYS A 33 -4.97 7.16 1.45
CA LYS A 33 -4.90 6.16 0.37
C LYS A 33 -4.13 6.78 -0.80
N ARG A 34 -2.91 6.32 -1.04
CA ARG A 34 -2.08 6.79 -2.17
C ARG A 34 -2.75 6.46 -3.50
N LYS A 35 -3.27 7.50 -4.18
CA LYS A 35 -3.99 7.37 -5.47
C LYS A 35 -3.11 6.82 -6.60
N TRP A 36 -1.79 7.02 -6.50
CA TRP A 36 -0.79 6.56 -7.47
C TRP A 36 -0.84 5.05 -7.75
N GLY A 37 -1.05 4.22 -6.72
CA GLY A 37 -1.13 2.77 -6.91
C GLY A 37 -2.31 2.36 -7.81
N ARG A 38 -3.44 3.05 -7.70
CA ARG A 38 -4.62 2.82 -8.55
C ARG A 38 -4.36 3.26 -9.99
N ILE A 39 -3.71 4.41 -10.16
CA ILE A 39 -3.37 4.96 -11.49
C ILE A 39 -2.38 4.03 -12.20
N ALA A 40 -1.33 3.59 -11.52
CA ALA A 40 -0.32 2.69 -12.09
C ALA A 40 -0.94 1.36 -12.55
N LEU A 41 -1.85 0.79 -11.76
CA LEU A 41 -2.55 -0.44 -12.11
C LEU A 41 -3.46 -0.24 -13.33
N ALA A 42 -4.19 0.87 -13.38
CA ALA A 42 -5.05 1.19 -14.51
C ALA A 42 -4.25 1.38 -15.81
N SER A 43 -3.16 2.15 -15.78
CA SER A 43 -2.29 2.33 -16.94
C SER A 43 -1.67 1.02 -17.42
N PHE A 44 -1.25 0.16 -16.50
CA PHE A 44 -0.69 -1.15 -16.83
C PHE A 44 -1.69 -2.03 -17.57
N MET A 45 -2.94 -2.10 -17.09
CA MET A 45 -4.02 -2.83 -17.75
C MET A 45 -4.29 -2.31 -19.17
N VAL A 46 -4.33 -0.99 -19.35
CA VAL A 46 -4.52 -0.38 -20.67
C VAL A 46 -3.41 -0.78 -21.64
N ILE A 47 -2.15 -0.73 -21.20
CA ILE A 47 -1.01 -1.11 -22.05
C ILE A 47 -1.10 -2.58 -22.47
N LEU A 48 -1.48 -3.49 -21.56
CA LEU A 48 -1.67 -4.91 -21.89
C LEU A 48 -2.75 -5.11 -22.96
N VAL A 49 -3.91 -4.45 -22.79
CA VAL A 49 -5.02 -4.56 -23.74
C VAL A 49 -4.64 -3.96 -25.10
N VAL A 50 -4.01 -2.79 -25.12
CA VAL A 50 -3.58 -2.14 -26.38
C VAL A 50 -2.50 -2.96 -27.08
N SER A 51 -1.52 -3.48 -26.33
CA SER A 51 -0.47 -4.37 -26.88
C SER A 51 -1.08 -5.62 -27.52
N TRP A 52 -1.99 -6.28 -26.79
CA TRP A 52 -2.66 -7.49 -27.28
C TRP A 52 -3.58 -7.23 -28.48
N THR A 53 -4.41 -6.19 -28.41
CA THR A 53 -5.31 -5.81 -29.51
C THR A 53 -4.54 -5.37 -30.75
N SER A 54 -3.40 -4.69 -30.61
CA SER A 54 -2.53 -4.34 -31.73
C SER A 54 -1.99 -5.59 -32.43
N GLN A 55 -1.51 -6.59 -31.69
CA GLN A 55 -1.05 -7.85 -32.28
C GLN A 55 -2.19 -8.59 -32.97
N PHE A 56 -3.38 -8.61 -32.36
CA PHE A 56 -4.55 -9.23 -32.94
C PHE A 56 -4.97 -8.58 -34.26
N LEU A 57 -4.97 -7.25 -34.33
CA LEU A 57 -5.37 -6.52 -35.54
C LEU A 57 -4.42 -6.75 -36.71
N MET A 58 -3.11 -6.83 -36.46
CA MET A 58 -2.11 -7.07 -37.49
C MET A 58 -2.32 -8.40 -38.23
N ARG A 59 -2.88 -9.42 -37.56
CA ARG A 59 -3.19 -10.71 -38.17
C ARG A 59 -4.30 -10.66 -39.24
N PHE A 60 -5.06 -9.57 -39.33
CA PHE A 60 -6.09 -9.38 -40.36
C PHE A 60 -5.60 -8.53 -41.54
N LEU A 61 -4.42 -7.92 -41.41
CA LEU A 61 -3.78 -7.13 -42.45
C LEU A 61 -2.78 -7.94 -43.28
N GLU A 62 -2.40 -9.13 -42.80
CA GLU A 62 -1.70 -10.19 -43.55
C GLU A 62 -2.69 -11.07 -44.33
#